data_AF-A0A2D6PA06-F1
#
_entry.id   AF-A0A2D6PA06-F1
#
_cell.length_a   1.000
_cell.length_b   1.000
_cell.length_c   1.000
_cell.angle_alpha   90.00
_cell.angle_beta   90.00
_cell.angle_gamma   90.00
#
_symmetry.space_group_name_H-M   'P 1'
#
loop_
_entity.id
_entity.type
_entity.pdbx_description
1 polymer ?
#
loop_
_entity_poly.entity_id
_entity_poly.type
_entity_poly.pdbx_seq_one_letter_code
_entity_poly.pdbx_strand_id
1 'polypeptide(L)' 'MMQALIYSNGSQECERARMLLESMHEDTREFLLGVDFSDKQFRAEFGSEAEYPQVAIGLNHRGNLKETLQYMSSKGMFL' A
#
# COMPACT_ATOMS: atom_id res chain seq x y z
N MET A 1 -9.97 6.10 13.32
CA MET A 1 -8.84 5.37 12.73
C MET A 1 -9.15 5.13 11.26
N MET A 2 -8.21 5.44 10.38
CA MET A 2 -8.29 5.04 8.97
C MET A 2 -7.57 3.70 8.82
N GLN A 3 -8.14 2.82 8.01
CA GLN A 3 -7.53 1.54 7.67
C GLN A 3 -6.58 1.74 6.49
N ALA A 4 -5.38 1.15 6.59
CA ALA A 4 -4.43 1.08 5.50
C ALA A 4 -4.46 -0.31 4.87
N LEU A 5 -4.56 -0.39 3.56
CA LEU A 5 -4.51 -1.64 2.80
C LEU A 5 -3.25 -1.66 1.95
N ILE A 6 -2.53 -2.77 1.96
CA ILE A 6 -1.31 -2.98 1.18
C ILE A 6 -1.50 -4.20 0.29
N TYR A 7 -1.34 -4.01 -1.02
CA TYR A 7 -1.29 -5.11 -1.99
C TYR A 7 0.18 -5.42 -2.27
N SER A 8 0.63 -6.57 -1.79
CA SER A 8 2.03 -6.93 -1.63
C SER A 8 2.39 -8.17 -2.45
N ASN A 9 3.63 -8.22 -2.92
CA ASN A 9 4.24 -9.43 -3.47
C ASN A 9 5.34 -10.00 -2.54
N GLY A 10 5.41 -9.53 -1.28
CA GLY A 10 6.42 -9.95 -0.31
C GLY A 10 7.83 -9.40 -0.57
N SER A 11 7.98 -8.44 -1.49
CA SER A 11 9.26 -7.78 -1.74
C SER A 11 9.69 -6.88 -0.58
N GLN A 12 10.98 -6.53 -0.55
CA GLN A 12 11.52 -5.61 0.44
C GLN A 12 10.81 -4.24 0.41
N GLU A 13 10.35 -3.78 -0.75
CA GLU A 13 9.61 -2.52 -0.85
C GLU A 13 8.22 -2.61 -0.20
N CYS A 14 7.55 -3.76 -0.33
CA CYS A 14 6.28 -4.03 0.37
C CYS A 14 6.48 -4.04 1.89
N GLU A 15 7.57 -4.67 2.35
CA GLU A 15 7.93 -4.70 3.77
C GLU A 15 8.17 -3.27 4.30
N ARG A 16 8.87 -2.42 3.54
CA ARG A 16 9.06 -1.01 3.89
C ARG A 16 7.73 -0.24 3.97
N ALA A 17 6.80 -0.50 3.05
CA ALA A 17 5.47 0.11 3.08
C ALA A 17 4.65 -0.34 4.31
N ARG A 18 4.73 -1.62 4.66
CA ARG A 18 4.09 -2.18 5.86
C ARG A 18 4.64 -1.53 7.13
N MET A 19 5.97 -1.50 7.29
CA MET A 19 6.62 -0.85 8.43
C MET A 19 6.25 0.63 8.54
N LEU A 20 6.20 1.35 7.41
CA LEU A 20 5.80 2.74 7.37
C LEU A 20 4.38 2.92 7.91
N LEU A 21 3.40 2.18 7.41
CA LEU A 21 1.99 2.34 7.79
C LEU A 21 1.73 1.90 9.24
N GLU A 22 2.37 0.82 9.69
CA GLU A 22 2.30 0.38 11.08
C GLU A 22 2.88 1.41 12.05
N SER A 23 3.96 2.10 11.67
CA SER A 23 4.57 3.15 12.50
C SER A 23 3.63 4.35 12.73
N MET A 24 2.62 4.52 11.88
CA MET A 24 1.63 5.59 11.96
C MET A 24 0.37 5.22 12.75
N HIS A 25 0.36 4.05 13.41
CA HIS A 25 -0.77 3.54 14.21
C HIS A 25 -2.07 3.33 13.41
N GLU A 26 -1.97 3.05 12.11
CA GLU A 26 -3.13 2.67 11.29
C GLU A 26 -3.39 1.16 11.40
N ASP A 27 -4.66 0.77 11.41
CA ASP A 27 -5.07 -0.63 11.24
C ASP A 27 -4.63 -1.06 9.83
N THR A 28 -3.48 -1.73 9.76
CA THR A 28 -2.81 -2.07 8.50
C THR A 28 -3.12 -3.51 8.15
N ARG A 29 -3.70 -3.71 6.96
CA ARG A 29 -3.98 -5.04 6.41
C ARG A 29 -3.19 -5.24 5.13
N GLU A 30 -2.38 -6.29 5.11
CA GLU A 30 -1.67 -6.75 3.93
C GLU A 30 -2.48 -7.84 3.21
N PHE A 31 -2.57 -7.72 1.89
CA PHE A 31 -2.99 -8.77 0.97
C PHE A 31 -1.77 -9.24 0.19
N LEU A 32 -1.57 -10.55 0.07
CA LEU A 32 -0.38 -11.14 -0.52
C LEU A 32 -0.66 -11.82 -1.86
N LEU A 33 0.19 -11.53 -2.85
CA LEU A 33 0.18 -12.16 -4.17
C LEU A 33 0.30 -13.69 -4.06
N GLY A 34 -0.61 -14.39 -4.73
CA GLY A 34 -0.71 -15.85 -4.72
C GLY A 34 -1.46 -16.44 -3.53
N VAL A 35 -1.84 -15.61 -2.54
CA VAL A 35 -2.62 -16.01 -1.37
C VAL A 35 -3.99 -15.36 -1.40
N ASP A 36 -4.03 -14.04 -1.42
CA ASP A 36 -5.27 -13.26 -1.39
C ASP A 36 -5.74 -12.83 -2.78
N PHE A 37 -4.81 -12.67 -3.71
CA PHE A 37 -5.08 -12.29 -5.10
C PHE A 37 -4.04 -12.86 -6.06
N SER A 38 -4.40 -12.95 -7.35
CA SER A 38 -3.50 -13.28 -8.45
C SER A 38 -2.93 -12.04 -9.13
N ASP A 39 -1.78 -12.14 -9.79
CA ASP A 39 -1.21 -11.00 -10.53
C ASP A 39 -2.20 -10.45 -11.57
N LYS A 40 -2.97 -11.33 -12.23
CA LYS A 40 -4.04 -10.92 -13.15
C LYS A 40 -5.07 -9.99 -12.48
N GLN A 41 -5.49 -10.29 -11.26
CA GLN A 41 -6.43 -9.45 -10.51
C GLN A 41 -5.77 -8.11 -10.14
N PHE A 42 -4.50 -8.14 -9.71
CA PHE A 42 -3.74 -6.93 -9.40
C PHE A 42 -3.61 -6.00 -10.61
N ARG A 43 -3.22 -6.54 -11.77
CA ARG A 43 -3.11 -5.76 -13.02
C ARG A 43 -4.45 -5.22 -13.50
N ALA A 44 -5.54 -5.96 -13.27
CA ALA A 44 -6.88 -5.50 -13.61
C ALA A 44 -7.33 -4.31 -12.74
N GLU A 45 -6.94 -4.31 -11.45
CA GLU A 45 -7.29 -3.25 -10.50
C GLU A 45 -6.41 -2.00 -10.67
N PHE A 46 -5.09 -2.17 -10.74
CA PHE A 46 -4.13 -1.06 -10.66
C PHE A 46 -3.49 -0.69 -12.00
N GLY A 47 -3.69 -1.50 -13.04
CA GLY A 47 -3.11 -1.31 -14.38
C GLY A 47 -1.99 -2.30 -14.70
N SER A 48 -1.74 -2.53 -15.99
CA SER A 48 -0.76 -3.50 -16.47
C SER A 48 0.67 -3.19 -16.01
N GLU A 49 1.01 -1.91 -15.92
CA GLU A 49 2.35 -1.44 -15.53
C GLU A 49 2.48 -1.14 -14.03
N ALA A 50 1.47 -1.43 -13.21
CA ALA A 50 1.51 -1.12 -11.78
C ALA A 50 2.60 -1.91 -11.06
N GLU A 51 3.36 -1.26 -10.19
CA GLU A 51 4.40 -1.92 -9.40
C GLU A 51 3.88 -2.23 -7.99
N TYR A 52 4.40 -3.30 -7.38
CA TYR A 52 4.14 -3.60 -5.98
C TYR A 52 5.06 -2.75 -5.07
N PRO A 53 4.59 -2.27 -3.92
CA PRO A 53 3.23 -2.38 -3.41
C PRO A 53 2.29 -1.34 -4.03
N GLN A 54 0.98 -1.61 -3.97
CA GLN A 54 -0.06 -0.58 -4.10
C GLN A 54 -0.75 -0.39 -2.75
N VAL A 55 -1.02 0.86 -2.39
CA VAL A 55 -1.48 1.25 -1.05
C VAL A 55 -2.78 2.04 -1.15
N ALA A 56 -3.74 1.72 -0.28
CA ALA A 56 -4.92 2.53 -0.03
C ALA A 56 -4.97 2.96 1.43
N ILE A 57 -5.38 4.21 1.68
CA ILE A 57 -5.57 4.73 3.04
C ILE A 57 -7.00 5.28 3.14
N GLY A 58 -7.82 4.64 3.98
CA GLY A 58 -9.26 4.84 4.00
C GLY A 58 -9.91 4.37 2.70
N LEU A 59 -10.78 5.20 2.12
CA LEU A 59 -11.49 4.87 0.87
C LEU A 59 -10.71 5.21 -0.41
N ASN A 60 -9.50 5.77 -0.29
CA ASN A 60 -8.77 6.30 -1.43
C ASN A 60 -7.50 5.51 -1.70
N HIS A 61 -7.35 5.07 -2.94
CA HIS A 61 -6.10 4.56 -3.47
C HIS A 61 -5.04 5.69 -3.50
N ARG A 62 -3.84 5.39 -3.01
CA ARG A 62 -2.70 6.32 -2.97
C ARG A 62 -1.64 6.01 -4.01
N GLY A 63 -1.57 4.78 -4.48
CA GLY A 63 -0.57 4.34 -5.44
C GLY A 63 0.57 3.59 -4.76
N ASN A 64 1.78 3.75 -5.29
CA ASN A 64 2.96 3.09 -4.77
C ASN A 64 3.47 3.72 -3.46
N LEU A 65 4.56 3.17 -2.92
CA LEU A 65 5.17 3.67 -1.68
C LEU A 65 5.60 5.15 -1.78
N LYS A 66 6.14 5.58 -2.92
CA LYS A 66 6.59 6.96 -3.12
C LYS A 66 5.41 7.94 -3.10
N GLU A 67 4.34 7.63 -3.81
CA GLU A 67 3.12 8.46 -3.85
C GLU A 67 2.45 8.52 -2.47
N THR A 68 2.45 7.39 -1.75
CA THR A 68 1.98 7.31 -0.37
C THR A 68 2.79 8.21 0.57
N LEU A 69 4.12 8.15 0.50
CA LEU A 69 5.01 9.04 1.28
C LEU A 69 4.76 10.52 0.96
N GLN A 70 4.60 10.86 -0.32
CA GLN A 70 4.28 12.24 -0.74
C GLN A 70 2.94 12.71 -0.17
N TYR A 71 1.91 11.86 -0.22
CA TYR A 71 0.61 12.15 0.38
C TYR A 71 0.74 12.40 1.87
N MET A 72 1.39 11.50 2.62
CA MET A 72 1.55 11.61 4.07
C MET A 72 2.33 12.86 4.47
N SER A 73 3.40 13.17 3.74
CA SER A 73 4.18 14.40 3.93
C SER A 73 3.34 15.65 3.69
N SER A 74 2.58 15.69 2.59
CA SER A 74 1.70 16.82 2.26
C SER A 74 0.58 17.07 3.29
N LYS A 75 0.24 16.05 4.08
CA LYS A 75 -0.76 16.09 5.14
C LYS A 75 -0.16 16.34 6.53
N GLY A 76 1.15 16.52 6.64
CA GLY A 76 1.84 16.71 7.92
C GLY A 76 1.68 15.50 8.84
N MET A 77 1.62 14.29 8.28
CA MET A 77 1.46 13.06 9.07
C MET A 77 2.77 12.64 9.73
N PHE A 78 3.92 13.03 9.19
CA PHE A 78 5.22 12.78 9.82
C PHE A 78 5.45 13.77 10.98
N LEU A 79 5.82 13.24 12.15
CA LEU A 79 6.24 14.00 13.33
C LEU A 79 7.61 14.65 13.13
#